data_AF-I2DZJ1-F1
#
_entry.id   AF-I2DZJ1-F1
#
_cell.length_a   1.000
_cell.length_b   1.000
_cell.length_c   1.000
_cell.angle_alpha   90.00
_cell.angle_beta   90.00
_cell.angle_gamma   90.00
#
_symmetry.space_group_name_H-M   'P 1'
#
loop_
_entity.id
_entity.type
_entity.pdbx_description
1 polymer ?
#
loop_
_entity_poly.entity_id
_entity_poly.type
_entity_poly.pdbx_seq_one_letter_code
_entity_poly.pdbx_strand_id
1 'polypeptide(L)' 'MNWYCDVERELSHIEGSIRLLEQTRSYFPGSASVSDPAYWRARLNAVRETVERNNALLRRTDEIFALLDRL' A
#
# COMPACT_ATOMS: atom_id res chain seq x y z
N MET A 1 16.19 14.92 -5.17
CA MET A 1 15.02 14.01 -5.27
C MET A 1 13.86 14.66 -4.54
N ASN A 2 12.64 14.58 -5.07
CA ASN A 2 11.46 15.23 -4.48
C ASN A 2 10.73 14.22 -3.58
N TRP A 3 10.80 14.41 -2.26
CA TRP A 3 10.17 13.56 -1.25
C TRP A 3 8.69 13.25 -1.60
N TYR A 4 7.96 14.26 -2.06
CA TYR A 4 6.55 14.09 -2.42
C TYR A 4 6.38 13.07 -3.57
N CYS A 5 7.19 13.18 -4.62
CA CYS A 5 7.16 12.26 -5.76
C CYS A 5 7.65 10.86 -5.41
N ASP A 6 8.55 10.73 -4.44
CA ASP A 6 9.01 9.42 -3.94
C ASP A 6 7.86 8.72 -3.18
N VAL A 7 7.16 9.44 -2.31
CA VAL A 7 6.00 8.90 -1.60
C VAL A 7 4.84 8.58 -2.54
N GLU A 8 4.52 9.45 -3.49
CA GLU A 8 3.45 9.16 -4.46
C GLU A 8 3.72 7.89 -5.27
N ARG A 9 4.98 7.68 -5.66
CA ARG A 9 5.40 6.48 -6.40
C ARG A 9 5.25 5.24 -5.55
N GLU A 10 5.64 5.31 -4.29
CA GLU A 10 5.50 4.20 -3.35
C GLU A 10 4.01 3.86 -3.10
N LEU A 11 3.16 4.87 -2.90
CA LEU A 11 1.71 4.66 -2.78
C LEU A 11 1.11 4.02 -4.04
N SER A 12 1.52 4.46 -5.25
CA SER A 12 1.09 3.86 -6.51
C SER A 12 1.52 2.40 -6.62
N HIS A 13 2.73 2.08 -6.20
CA HIS A 13 3.27 0.73 -6.23
C HIS A 13 2.52 -0.19 -5.27
N ILE A 14 2.26 0.26 -4.04
CA ILE A 14 1.51 -0.49 -3.04
C ILE A 14 0.08 -0.73 -3.54
N GLU A 15 -0.62 0.30 -4.01
CA GLU A 15 -1.98 0.18 -4.52
C GLU A 15 -2.06 -0.81 -5.69
N GLY A 16 -1.17 -0.68 -6.68
CA GLY A 16 -1.11 -1.57 -7.82
C GLY A 16 -0.87 -3.03 -7.42
N SER A 17 0.02 -3.25 -6.46
CA SER A 17 0.32 -4.59 -5.94
C SER A 17 -0.88 -5.22 -5.23
N ILE A 18 -1.55 -4.45 -4.36
CA ILE A 18 -2.76 -4.90 -3.65
C ILE A 18 -3.87 -5.27 -4.63
N ARG A 19 -4.15 -4.44 -5.65
CA ARG A 19 -5.15 -4.74 -6.68
C ARG A 19 -4.80 -5.97 -7.49
N LEU A 20 -3.52 -6.14 -7.85
CA LEU A 20 -3.07 -7.33 -8.56
C LEU A 20 -3.30 -8.57 -7.71
N LEU A 21 -2.94 -8.53 -6.43
CA LEU A 21 -3.13 -9.64 -5.48
C LEU A 21 -4.60 -9.99 -5.30
N GLU A 22 -5.48 -9.00 -5.21
CA GLU A 22 -6.94 -9.22 -5.16
C GLU A 22 -7.41 -10.04 -6.38
N GLN A 23 -6.94 -9.68 -7.57
CA GLN A 23 -7.30 -10.35 -8.83
C GLN A 23 -6.67 -11.74 -8.99
N THR A 24 -5.52 -11.98 -8.36
CA THR A 24 -4.68 -13.15 -8.63
C THR A 24 -4.44 -14.02 -7.40
N ARG A 25 -5.23 -13.84 -6.34
CA ARG A 25 -5.06 -14.50 -5.04
C ARG A 25 -4.89 -16.02 -5.12
N SER A 26 -5.56 -16.68 -6.08
CA SER A 26 -5.46 -18.13 -6.31
C SER A 26 -4.13 -18.60 -6.91
N TYR A 27 -3.34 -17.68 -7.50
CA TYR A 27 -2.07 -17.98 -8.16
C TYR A 27 -0.86 -17.79 -7.25
N PHE A 28 -1.02 -17.05 -6.14
CA PHE A 28 0.08 -16.77 -5.23
C PHE A 28 0.17 -17.82 -4.13
N PRO A 29 1.35 -18.42 -3.90
CA PRO A 29 1.56 -19.29 -2.76
C PRO A 29 1.37 -18.50 -1.47
N GLY A 30 0.55 -19.00 -0.54
CA GLY A 30 0.32 -18.34 0.76
C GLY A 30 1.57 -18.18 1.64
N SER A 31 2.71 -18.72 1.23
CA SER A 31 4.01 -18.57 1.90
C SER A 31 4.79 -17.32 1.48
N ALA A 32 4.37 -16.61 0.43
CA ALA A 32 5.04 -15.38 0.00
C ALA A 32 4.58 -14.20 0.88
N SER A 33 5.51 -13.41 1.40
CA SER A 33 5.18 -12.25 2.25
C SER A 33 4.26 -11.25 1.55
N VAL A 34 4.35 -11.12 0.23
CA VAL A 34 3.45 -10.27 -0.57
C VAL A 34 2.00 -10.75 -0.56
N SER A 35 1.75 -12.01 -0.25
CA SER A 35 0.39 -12.58 -0.14
C SER A 35 -0.25 -12.35 1.22
N ASP A 36 0.53 -11.92 2.21
CA ASP A 36 0.06 -11.60 3.56
C ASP A 36 -0.37 -10.13 3.63
N PRO A 37 -1.65 -9.81 3.92
CA PRO A 37 -2.09 -8.44 4.14
C PRO A 37 -1.29 -7.68 5.22
N ALA A 38 -0.74 -8.37 6.22
CA ALA A 38 0.07 -7.76 7.27
C ALA A 38 1.35 -7.10 6.73
N TYR A 39 1.95 -7.67 5.67
CA TYR A 39 3.12 -7.10 5.00
C TYR A 39 2.81 -5.73 4.40
N TRP A 40 1.70 -5.61 3.67
CA TRP A 40 1.28 -4.33 3.08
C TRP A 40 0.85 -3.32 4.13
N ARG A 41 0.21 -3.79 5.21
CA ARG A 41 -0.19 -2.93 6.33
C ARG A 41 1.01 -2.28 7.01
N ALA A 42 2.07 -3.05 7.26
CA ALA A 42 3.32 -2.52 7.82
C ALA A 42 3.95 -1.47 6.90
N ARG A 43 3.97 -1.74 5.58
CA ARG A 43 4.53 -0.85 4.58
C ARG A 43 3.75 0.47 4.45
N LEU A 44 2.41 0.41 4.50
CA LEU A 44 1.55 1.61 4.53
C LEU A 44 1.72 2.43 5.81
N ASN A 45 1.88 1.79 6.97
CA ASN A 45 2.16 2.50 8.22
C ASN A 45 3.48 3.27 8.14
N ALA A 46 4.53 2.67 7.58
CA ALA A 46 5.80 3.35 7.36
C ALA A 46 5.65 4.56 6.43
N VAL A 47 4.83 4.46 5.37
CA VAL A 47 4.52 5.63 4.53
C VAL A 47 3.76 6.69 5.34
N ARG A 48 2.76 6.31 6.14
CA ARG A 48 1.95 7.22 6.95
C ARG A 48 2.78 8.09 7.89
N GLU A 49 3.80 7.51 8.52
CA GLU A 49 4.76 8.22 9.38
C GLU A 49 5.57 9.28 8.63
N THR A 50 5.73 9.15 7.31
CA THR A 50 6.46 10.14 6.51
C THR A 50 5.57 11.29 6.04
N VAL A 51 4.25 11.09 5.91
CA VAL A 51 3.31 12.04 5.28
C VAL A 51 2.59 12.97 6.23
N GLU A 52 2.99 13.04 7.51
CA GLU A 52 2.28 13.64 8.67
C GLU A 52 1.53 14.97 8.45
N ARG A 53 1.83 15.75 7.39
CA ARG A 53 1.19 17.05 7.12
C ARG A 53 0.68 17.26 5.68
N ASN A 54 0.78 16.24 4.82
CA ASN A 54 0.25 16.34 3.46
C ASN A 54 -1.13 15.68 3.37
N ASN A 55 -2.18 16.49 3.39
CA ASN A 55 -3.56 16.01 3.38
C ASN A 55 -3.90 15.15 2.15
N ALA A 56 -3.31 15.43 0.98
CA ALA A 56 -3.56 14.64 -0.22
C ALA A 56 -2.93 13.24 -0.09
N LEU A 57 -1.69 13.14 0.40
CA LEU A 57 -1.02 11.87 0.62
C LEU A 57 -1.64 11.08 1.78
N LEU A 58 -2.06 11.75 2.86
CA LEU A 58 -2.77 11.12 3.97
C LEU A 58 -4.09 10.50 3.49
N ARG A 59 -4.90 11.28 2.76
CA ARG A 59 -6.15 10.78 2.17
C ARG A 59 -5.89 9.56 1.29
N ARG A 60 -4.89 9.63 0.40
CA ARG A 60 -4.54 8.51 -0.48
C ARG A 60 -4.08 7.29 0.30
N THR A 61 -3.31 7.48 1.37
CA THR A 61 -2.87 6.39 2.25
C THR A 61 -4.08 5.72 2.92
N ASP A 62 -5.05 6.51 3.42
CA ASP A 62 -6.28 5.99 4.03
C ASP A 62 -7.17 5.24 3.02
N GLU A 63 -7.26 5.72 1.78
CA GLU A 63 -7.96 5.02 0.68
C GLU A 63 -7.33 3.65 0.38
N ILE A 64 -5.99 3.55 0.43
CA ILE A 64 -5.28 2.28 0.23
C ILE A 64 -5.43 1.36 1.44
N PHE A 65 -5.48 1.89 2.68
CA PHE A 65 -5.85 1.07 3.85
C PHE A 65 -7.25 0.46 3.69
N ALA A 66 -8.23 1.24 3.25
CA ALA A 66 -9.59 0.76 3.02
C ALA A 66 -9.68 -0.27 1.88
N LEU A 67 -8.78 -0.21 0.90
CA LEU A 67 -8.63 -1.25 -0.12
C LEU A 67 -8.03 -2.53 0.48
N LEU A 68 -6.97 -2.40 1.29
CA LEU A 68 -6.32 -3.53 1.95
C LEU A 68 -7.26 -4.29 2.90
N ASP A 69 -8.17 -3.59 3.60
CA ASP A 69 -9.15 -4.22 4.49
C ASP A 69 -10.22 -5.05 3.78
N ARG A 70 -10.28 -5.00 2.44
CA ARG A 70 -11.20 -5.82 1.62
C ARG A 70 -10.57 -7.12 1.11
N LEU A 71 -9.24 -7.28 1.23
CA LEU A 71 -8.52 -8.51 0.87
C LEU A 71 -8.72 -9.60 1.93
#